data_AF-A0A2N2H7B1-F1
#
_entry.id   AF-A0A2N2H7B1-F1
#
_cell.length_a   1.000
_cell.length_b   1.000
_cell.length_c   1.000
_cell.angle_alpha   90.00
_cell.angle_beta   90.00
_cell.angle_gamma   90.00
#
_symmetry.space_group_name_H-M   'P 1'
#
loop_
_entity.id
_entity.type
_entity.pdbx_description
1 polymer ?
#
loop_
_entity_poly.entity_id
_entity_poly.type
_entity_poly.pdbx_seq_one_letter_code
_entity_poly.pdbx_strand_id
1 'polypeptide(L)'
;MTPSRISRPDLLSGPISPRKLSWMPAINRAGRWCMVRTLTRFIDGVNQVTGFASALFIPALVLITIIDVALRYLFHAGSVAFQELEWHLYAANFVMAAGWTMLKDGHVRVDILYSVVSPRKKAAIDFFGALVFCIPFCLMVLWSSWPFLSNAWIIREGSPDPGGLPARYILKAMIPVGFGLILMQSISQAVKSFLVLRGGEERTR
;
A
#
# COMPACT_ATOMS: atom_id res chain seq x y z
N MET A 1 -48.50 -37.32 -55.68
CA MET A 1 -47.70 -36.97 -56.89
C MET A 1 -47.41 -35.48 -56.85
N THR A 2 -46.20 -35.11 -57.30
CA THR A 2 -45.54 -33.78 -57.37
C THR A 2 -44.91 -33.23 -56.08
N PRO A 3 -43.56 -33.21 -55.98
CA PRO A 3 -42.82 -32.50 -54.95
C PRO A 3 -42.58 -31.04 -55.40
N SER A 4 -42.91 -30.06 -54.55
CA SER A 4 -42.62 -28.66 -54.79
C SER A 4 -41.12 -28.40 -54.62
N ARG A 5 -40.52 -27.79 -55.67
CA ARG A 5 -39.11 -27.40 -55.74
C ARG A 5 -38.74 -26.44 -54.62
N ILE A 6 -37.64 -26.77 -53.97
CA ILE A 6 -36.82 -25.90 -53.12
C ILE A 6 -36.24 -24.80 -54.01
N SER A 7 -36.74 -23.57 -53.88
CA SER A 7 -36.09 -22.37 -54.43
C SER A 7 -35.12 -21.84 -53.39
N ARG A 8 -33.81 -22.01 -53.61
CA ARG A 8 -32.77 -21.36 -52.81
C ARG A 8 -32.67 -19.89 -53.27
N PRO A 9 -32.84 -18.89 -52.39
CA PRO A 9 -32.46 -17.53 -52.73
C PRO A 9 -30.93 -17.38 -52.66
N ASP A 10 -30.37 -16.83 -53.74
CA ASP A 10 -28.97 -16.53 -53.95
C ASP A 10 -28.40 -15.65 -52.83
N LEU A 11 -27.42 -16.20 -52.11
CA LEU A 11 -26.77 -15.58 -50.96
C LEU A 11 -25.47 -14.85 -51.31
N LEU A 12 -25.32 -14.29 -52.53
CA LEU A 12 -24.08 -13.63 -52.95
C LEU A 12 -24.29 -12.43 -53.89
N SER A 13 -24.95 -11.37 -53.42
CA SER A 13 -24.95 -10.09 -54.17
C SER A 13 -25.17 -8.85 -53.28
N GLY A 14 -24.44 -8.77 -52.16
CA GLY A 14 -24.30 -7.51 -51.41
C GLY A 14 -22.90 -6.92 -51.63
N PRO A 15 -22.74 -5.67 -52.11
CA PRO A 15 -21.44 -5.02 -52.12
C PRO A 15 -20.96 -4.80 -50.69
N ILE A 16 -19.78 -5.34 -50.36
CA ILE A 16 -19.12 -5.18 -49.06
C ILE A 16 -18.77 -3.70 -48.91
N SER A 17 -19.48 -2.97 -48.04
CA SER A 17 -19.19 -1.56 -47.80
C SER A 17 -17.79 -1.40 -47.18
N PRO A 18 -16.86 -0.60 -47.75
CA PRO A 18 -15.49 -0.48 -47.25
C PRO A 18 -15.36 0.50 -46.07
N ARG A 19 -16.40 0.63 -45.23
CA ARG A 19 -16.48 1.72 -44.23
C ARG A 19 -16.73 1.18 -42.83
N LYS A 20 -15.68 0.59 -42.24
CA LYS A 20 -15.25 0.76 -40.82
C LYS A 20 -14.07 -0.19 -40.53
N LEU A 21 -12.98 0.05 -41.25
CA LEU A 21 -11.65 -0.35 -40.83
C LEU A 21 -11.25 0.58 -39.66
N SER A 22 -11.84 0.39 -38.47
CA SER A 22 -11.52 1.18 -37.25
C SER A 22 -10.28 0.64 -36.52
N TRP A 23 -9.41 -0.03 -37.24
CA TRP A 23 -8.30 -0.78 -36.67
C TRP A 23 -7.09 0.16 -36.54
N MET A 24 -6.82 0.49 -35.27
CA MET A 24 -5.58 1.05 -34.69
C MET A 24 -5.60 2.58 -34.44
N PRO A 25 -5.33 3.02 -33.18
CA PRO A 25 -4.30 2.49 -32.30
C PRO A 25 -4.85 1.84 -31.01
N ALA A 26 -4.98 0.51 -31.01
CA ALA A 26 -5.27 -0.29 -29.81
C ALA A 26 -3.98 -0.89 -29.20
N ILE A 27 -2.92 -1.02 -29.99
CA ILE A 27 -1.70 -1.78 -29.63
C ILE A 27 -0.85 -1.04 -28.56
N ASN A 28 -0.78 0.29 -28.61
CA ASN A 28 0.01 1.08 -27.63
C ASN A 28 -0.71 1.30 -26.29
N ARG A 29 -2.03 1.04 -26.22
CA ARG A 29 -2.77 1.06 -24.96
C ARG A 29 -2.42 -0.20 -24.16
N ALA A 30 -2.58 -1.39 -24.73
CA ALA A 30 -2.41 -2.67 -24.04
C ALA A 30 -1.08 -2.82 -23.28
N GLY A 31 0.05 -2.44 -23.89
CA GLY A 31 1.37 -2.48 -23.24
C GLY A 31 1.50 -1.54 -22.04
N ARG A 32 0.94 -0.32 -22.14
CA ARG A 32 0.96 0.70 -21.09
C ARG A 32 0.09 0.29 -19.89
N TRP A 33 -1.05 -0.35 -20.13
CA TRP A 33 -1.92 -0.90 -19.07
C TRP A 33 -1.30 -2.12 -18.38
N CYS A 34 -0.57 -2.95 -19.11
CA CYS A 34 0.14 -4.11 -18.53
C CYS A 34 1.23 -3.65 -17.56
N MET A 35 2.09 -2.72 -17.97
CA MET A 35 3.17 -2.19 -17.13
C MET A 35 2.65 -1.57 -15.83
N VAL A 36 1.60 -0.75 -15.91
CA VAL A 36 0.99 -0.12 -14.72
C VAL A 36 0.37 -1.15 -13.78
N ARG A 37 -0.29 -2.19 -14.32
CA ARG A 37 -0.85 -3.29 -13.52
C ARG A 37 0.25 -4.11 -12.84
N THR A 38 1.37 -4.37 -13.52
CA THR A 38 2.50 -5.09 -12.93
C THR A 38 3.13 -4.28 -11.79
N LEU A 39 3.35 -2.98 -11.98
CA LEU A 39 3.92 -2.11 -10.94
C LEU A 39 3.04 -2.05 -9.70
N THR A 40 1.73 -1.81 -9.87
CA THR A 40 0.79 -1.73 -8.76
C THR A 40 0.69 -3.05 -8.00
N ARG A 41 0.66 -4.19 -8.70
CA ARG A 41 0.68 -5.53 -8.07
C ARG A 41 1.97 -5.79 -7.29
N PHE A 42 3.11 -5.36 -7.82
CA PHE A 42 4.38 -5.49 -7.11
C PHE A 42 4.36 -4.69 -5.79
N ILE A 43 3.94 -3.43 -5.85
CA ILE A 43 3.83 -2.57 -4.65
C ILE A 43 2.86 -3.17 -3.63
N ASP A 44 1.68 -3.61 -4.08
CA ASP A 44 0.69 -4.23 -3.20
C ASP A 44 1.24 -5.51 -2.56
N GLY A 45 1.98 -6.31 -3.32
CA GLY A 45 2.63 -7.54 -2.83
C GLY A 45 3.70 -7.26 -1.78
N VAL A 46 4.54 -6.24 -2.00
CA VAL A 46 5.53 -5.78 -0.99
C VAL A 46 4.82 -5.38 0.30
N ASN A 47 3.80 -4.53 0.22
CA ASN A 47 3.03 -4.10 1.40
C ASN A 47 2.29 -5.27 2.08
N GLN A 48 1.84 -6.27 1.32
CA GLN A 48 1.22 -7.47 1.87
C GLN A 48 2.20 -8.30 2.69
N VAL A 49 3.40 -8.54 2.16
CA VAL A 49 4.45 -9.28 2.88
C VAL A 49 4.91 -8.52 4.11
N THR A 50 5.16 -7.21 4.00
CA THR A 50 5.58 -6.40 5.17
C THR A 50 4.49 -6.31 6.23
N GLY A 51 3.21 -6.22 5.83
CA GLY A 51 2.07 -6.30 6.73
C GLY A 51 2.04 -7.61 7.52
N PHE A 52 2.14 -8.75 6.82
CA PHE A 52 2.18 -10.06 7.51
C PHE A 52 3.43 -10.21 8.40
N ALA A 53 4.59 -9.74 7.96
CA ALA A 53 5.80 -9.75 8.78
C ALA A 53 5.65 -8.90 10.05
N SER A 54 5.03 -7.72 9.93
CA SER A 54 4.79 -6.82 11.08
C SER A 54 3.86 -7.43 12.12
N ALA A 55 2.91 -8.29 11.70
CA ALA A 55 2.01 -8.98 12.62
C ALA A 55 2.74 -9.85 13.66
N LEU A 56 3.97 -10.28 13.40
CA LEU A 56 4.81 -11.03 14.34
C LEU A 56 5.29 -10.18 15.53
N PHE A 57 5.32 -8.85 15.39
CA PHE A 57 5.74 -7.97 16.49
C PHE A 57 4.74 -7.95 17.64
N ILE A 58 3.44 -8.12 17.37
CA ILE A 58 2.40 -8.14 18.41
C ILE A 58 2.54 -9.34 19.37
N PRO A 59 2.60 -10.61 18.92
CA PRO A 59 2.81 -11.72 19.85
C PRO A 59 4.15 -11.64 20.56
N ALA A 60 5.21 -11.15 19.90
CA ALA A 60 6.50 -10.89 20.55
C ALA A 60 6.38 -9.84 21.66
N LEU A 61 5.69 -8.73 21.39
CA LEU A 61 5.41 -7.67 22.37
C LEU A 61 4.64 -8.22 23.58
N VAL A 62 3.56 -8.98 23.34
CA VAL A 62 2.77 -9.60 24.40
C VAL A 62 3.62 -10.53 25.26
N LEU A 63 4.44 -11.38 24.63
CA LEU A 63 5.33 -12.29 25.34
C LEU A 63 6.34 -11.54 26.22
N ILE A 64 6.98 -10.50 25.67
CA ILE A 64 7.95 -9.68 26.43
C ILE A 64 7.26 -8.96 27.58
N THR A 65 6.06 -8.43 27.36
CA THR A 65 5.28 -7.75 28.42
C THR A 65 4.95 -8.71 29.56
N ILE A 66 4.54 -9.96 29.24
CA ILE A 66 4.27 -10.98 30.26
C ILE A 66 5.54 -11.32 31.05
N ILE A 67 6.68 -11.47 30.35
CA ILE A 67 7.98 -11.74 30.98
C ILE A 67 8.39 -10.58 31.90
N ASP A 68 8.30 -9.33 31.43
CA ASP A 68 8.69 -8.15 32.22
C ASP A 68 7.82 -8.01 33.48
N VAL A 69 6.50 -8.15 33.34
CA VAL A 69 5.55 -8.13 34.45
C VAL A 69 5.84 -9.26 35.44
N ALA A 70 6.07 -10.49 34.96
CA ALA A 70 6.41 -11.62 35.82
C ALA A 70 7.72 -11.40 36.59
N LEU A 71 8.78 -10.95 35.93
CA LEU A 71 10.06 -10.64 36.56
C LEU A 71 9.91 -9.55 37.64
N ARG A 72 9.16 -8.49 37.32
CA ARG A 72 8.95 -7.36 38.21
C ARG A 72 8.17 -7.73 39.47
N TYR A 73 7.09 -8.49 39.33
CA TYR A 73 6.19 -8.78 40.47
C TYR A 73 6.52 -10.08 41.20
N LEU A 74 7.02 -11.11 40.52
CA LEU A 74 7.34 -12.40 41.16
C LEU A 74 8.78 -12.43 41.68
N PHE A 75 9.71 -11.80 40.96
CA PHE A 75 11.15 -11.87 41.26
C PHE A 75 11.74 -10.54 41.75
N HIS A 76 10.93 -9.49 41.86
CA HIS A 76 11.37 -8.14 42.25
C HIS A 76 12.55 -7.62 41.38
N ALA A 77 12.62 -8.07 40.13
CA ALA A 77 13.69 -7.74 39.19
C ALA A 77 13.08 -7.05 37.96
N GLY A 78 13.37 -5.76 37.78
CA GLY A 78 12.96 -4.99 36.60
C GLY A 78 14.12 -4.83 35.60
N SER A 79 13.80 -4.76 34.31
CA SER A 79 14.79 -4.51 33.25
C SER A 79 14.35 -3.35 32.38
N VAL A 80 15.17 -2.29 32.35
CA VAL A 80 14.96 -1.15 31.44
C VAL A 80 14.97 -1.62 29.98
N ALA A 81 15.84 -2.58 29.63
CA ALA A 81 15.88 -3.15 28.29
C ALA A 81 14.56 -3.83 27.89
N PHE A 82 13.87 -4.54 28.79
CA PHE A 82 12.57 -5.15 28.45
C PHE A 82 11.50 -4.10 28.24
N GLN A 83 11.39 -3.13 29.15
CA GLN A 83 10.47 -2.02 29.00
C GLN A 83 10.73 -1.22 27.71
N GLU A 84 12.01 -1.04 27.34
CA GLU A 84 12.35 -0.39 26.08
C GLU A 84 11.96 -1.21 24.87
N LEU A 85 12.22 -2.52 24.91
CA LEU A 85 11.90 -3.43 23.81
C LEU A 85 10.40 -3.46 23.53
N GLU A 86 9.55 -3.30 24.55
CA GLU A 86 8.10 -3.20 24.39
C GLU A 86 7.71 -2.02 23.48
N TRP A 87 8.12 -0.79 23.83
CA TRP A 87 7.75 0.36 23.01
C TRP A 87 8.49 0.38 21.66
N HIS A 88 9.67 -0.24 21.55
CA HIS A 88 10.35 -0.45 20.27
C HIS A 88 9.54 -1.37 19.35
N LEU A 89 9.06 -2.51 19.85
CA LEU A 89 8.24 -3.45 19.07
C LEU A 89 6.90 -2.84 18.69
N TYR A 90 6.27 -2.10 19.61
CA TYR A 90 5.04 -1.37 19.32
C TYR A 90 5.23 -0.33 18.21
N ALA A 91 6.27 0.50 18.31
CA ALA A 91 6.57 1.52 17.31
C ALA A 91 6.95 0.90 15.95
N ALA A 92 7.77 -0.16 15.95
CA ALA A 92 8.13 -0.91 14.74
C ALA A 92 6.89 -1.51 14.07
N ASN A 93 5.97 -2.10 14.85
CA ASN A 93 4.70 -2.59 14.34
C ASN A 93 3.88 -1.51 13.67
N PHE A 94 3.68 -0.38 14.36
CA PHE A 94 2.86 0.71 13.84
C PHE A 94 3.36 1.22 12.49
N VAL A 95 4.67 1.50 12.39
CA VAL A 95 5.26 2.11 11.19
C VAL A 95 5.39 1.11 10.03
N MET A 96 5.66 -0.16 10.31
CA MET A 96 5.79 -1.22 9.29
C MET A 96 4.43 -1.69 8.77
N ALA A 97 3.39 -1.72 9.61
CA ALA A 97 2.04 -2.08 9.22
C ALA A 97 1.33 -0.96 8.43
N ALA A 98 1.75 0.30 8.58
CA ALA A 98 1.04 1.45 8.02
C ALA A 98 0.78 1.37 6.51
N GLY A 99 1.77 0.93 5.72
CA GLY A 99 1.62 0.73 4.28
C GLY A 99 0.58 -0.36 3.93
N TRP A 100 0.55 -1.46 4.70
CA TRP A 100 -0.44 -2.52 4.56
C TRP A 100 -1.85 -2.07 4.96
N THR A 101 -1.97 -1.34 6.07
CA THR A 101 -3.24 -0.74 6.50
C THR A 101 -3.79 0.17 5.43
N MET A 102 -2.93 0.97 4.77
CA MET A 102 -3.36 1.81 3.66
C MET A 102 -3.78 0.98 2.44
N LEU A 103 -3.07 -0.09 2.10
CA LEU A 103 -3.46 -1.04 1.05
C LEU A 103 -4.88 -1.60 1.29
N LYS A 104 -5.23 -1.90 2.54
CA LYS A 104 -6.55 -2.40 2.96
C LYS A 104 -7.61 -1.32 3.13
N ASP A 105 -7.32 -0.08 2.73
CA ASP A 105 -8.20 1.09 2.92
C ASP A 105 -8.59 1.30 4.41
N GLY A 106 -7.78 0.80 5.35
CA GLY A 106 -8.01 0.89 6.79
C GLY A 106 -7.38 2.10 7.46
N HIS A 107 -6.74 2.98 6.69
CA HIS A 107 -6.35 4.31 7.18
C HIS A 107 -7.63 5.13 7.38
N VAL A 108 -7.69 5.96 8.43
CA VAL A 108 -8.90 6.75 8.76
C VAL A 108 -9.25 7.66 7.57
N ARG A 109 -10.15 7.16 6.74
CA ARG A 109 -10.84 7.90 5.70
C ARG A 109 -12.10 8.43 6.35
N VAL A 110 -12.56 9.61 5.92
CA VAL A 110 -13.85 10.10 6.39
C VAL A 110 -14.95 9.28 5.71
N ASP A 111 -15.22 8.09 6.22
CA ASP A 111 -16.09 7.08 5.60
C ASP A 111 -17.50 7.62 5.31
N ILE A 112 -17.97 8.59 6.12
CA ILE A 112 -19.23 9.33 5.93
C ILE A 112 -19.22 10.17 4.64
N LEU A 113 -18.08 10.78 4.28
CA LEU A 113 -17.95 11.51 3.02
C LEU A 113 -17.93 10.55 1.82
N TYR A 114 -17.47 9.31 2.01
CA TYR A 114 -17.35 8.33 0.93
C TYR A 114 -18.65 7.56 0.64
N SER A 115 -19.61 7.51 1.57
CA SER A 115 -20.89 6.81 1.37
C SER A 115 -21.87 7.56 0.46
N VAL A 116 -21.70 8.88 0.30
CA VAL A 116 -22.61 9.76 -0.45
C VAL A 116 -22.08 10.22 -1.80
N VAL A 117 -20.83 9.87 -2.16
CA VAL A 117 -20.16 10.35 -3.38
C VAL A 117 -20.11 9.28 -4.48
N SER A 118 -20.20 9.72 -5.73
CA SER A 118 -20.09 8.81 -6.88
C SER A 118 -18.68 8.22 -7.01
N PRO A 119 -18.51 7.04 -7.64
CA PRO A 119 -17.21 6.37 -7.78
C PRO A 119 -16.13 7.26 -8.41
N ARG A 120 -16.50 8.12 -9.37
CA ARG A 120 -15.57 9.09 -9.98
C ARG A 120 -15.13 10.18 -9.03
N LYS A 121 -16.04 10.72 -8.20
CA LYS A 121 -15.68 11.73 -7.19
C LYS A 121 -14.78 11.12 -6.12
N LYS A 122 -15.06 9.89 -5.68
CA LYS A 122 -14.19 9.11 -4.78
C LYS A 122 -12.78 8.97 -5.35
N ALA A 123 -12.66 8.57 -6.62
CA ALA A 123 -11.36 8.47 -7.29
C ALA A 123 -10.63 9.82 -7.40
N ALA A 124 -11.34 10.92 -7.64
CA ALA A 124 -10.74 12.26 -7.63
C ALA A 124 -10.18 12.62 -6.24
N ILE A 125 -10.97 12.43 -5.19
CA ILE A 125 -10.55 12.70 -3.81
C ILE A 125 -9.31 11.87 -3.45
N ASP A 126 -9.31 10.57 -3.76
CA ASP A 126 -8.18 9.69 -3.48
C ASP A 126 -6.92 10.09 -4.26
N PHE A 127 -7.08 10.49 -5.53
CA PHE A 127 -5.96 10.93 -6.37
C PHE A 127 -5.33 12.22 -5.85
N PHE A 128 -6.14 13.26 -5.62
CA PHE A 128 -5.64 14.54 -5.12
C PHE A 128 -5.16 14.43 -3.66
N GLY A 129 -5.84 13.63 -2.85
CA GLY A 129 -5.43 13.27 -1.49
C GLY A 129 -4.02 12.68 -1.46
N ALA A 130 -3.76 11.68 -2.31
CA ALA A 130 -2.45 11.07 -2.42
C ALA A 130 -1.40 12.06 -2.96
N LEU A 131 -1.71 12.83 -4.01
CA LEU A 131 -0.75 13.69 -4.69
C LEU A 131 -0.36 14.94 -3.89
N VAL A 132 -1.32 15.59 -3.23
CA VAL A 132 -1.14 16.89 -2.57
C VAL A 132 -0.82 16.74 -1.09
N PHE A 133 -1.33 15.69 -0.44
CA PHE A 133 -1.14 15.51 1.01
C PHE A 133 -0.20 14.35 1.32
N CYS A 134 -0.55 13.13 0.90
CA CYS A 134 0.16 11.94 1.37
C CYS A 134 1.61 11.85 0.83
N ILE A 135 1.79 12.00 -0.48
CA ILE A 135 3.12 11.93 -1.12
C ILE A 135 4.05 13.04 -0.61
N PRO A 136 3.68 14.33 -0.58
CA PRO A 136 4.53 15.38 -0.06
C PRO A 136 4.87 15.19 1.42
N PHE A 137 3.90 14.74 2.23
CA PHE A 137 4.15 14.42 3.63
C PHE A 137 5.16 13.28 3.79
N CYS A 138 5.00 12.18 3.05
CA CYS A 138 5.96 11.08 3.09
C CYS A 138 7.37 11.53 2.65
N LEU A 139 7.47 12.34 1.59
CA LEU A 139 8.76 12.89 1.14
C LEU A 139 9.40 13.80 2.18
N MET A 140 8.61 14.65 2.85
CA MET A 140 9.08 15.51 3.93
C MET A 140 9.63 14.68 5.10
N VAL A 141 8.93 13.61 5.50
CA VAL A 141 9.39 12.72 6.57
C VAL A 141 10.64 11.94 6.16
N LEU A 142 10.71 11.44 4.93
CA LEU A 142 11.89 10.75 4.41
C LEU A 142 13.11 11.67 4.39
N TRP A 143 12.95 12.91 3.91
CA TRP A 143 14.00 13.91 3.93
C TRP A 143 14.48 14.19 5.37
N SER A 144 13.54 14.44 6.28
CA SER A 144 13.85 14.84 7.65
C SER A 144 14.41 13.69 8.50
N SER A 145 14.00 12.45 8.22
CA SER A 145 14.44 11.26 8.95
C SER A 145 15.83 10.78 8.52
N TRP A 146 16.30 11.11 7.31
CA TRP A 146 17.62 10.71 6.84
C TRP A 146 18.80 11.23 7.69
N PRO A 147 18.93 12.54 8.00
CA PRO A 147 19.98 13.02 8.91
C PRO A 147 19.84 12.42 10.32
N PHE A 148 18.60 12.23 10.78
CA PHE A 148 18.32 11.63 12.08
C PHE A 148 18.80 10.17 12.18
N LEU A 149 18.56 9.37 11.15
CA LEU A 149 19.03 7.99 11.07
C LEU A 149 20.54 7.91 10.87
N SER A 150 21.10 8.67 9.93
CA SER A 150 22.53 8.62 9.60
C SER A 150 23.40 8.99 10.79
N ASN A 151 23.04 10.04 11.53
CA ASN A 151 23.75 10.42 12.75
C ASN A 151 23.68 9.30 13.80
N ALA A 152 22.49 8.74 14.05
CA ALA A 152 22.30 7.64 14.99
C ALA A 152 23.10 6.38 14.62
N TRP A 153 23.21 6.09 13.33
CA TRP A 153 23.97 4.96 12.82
C TRP A 153 25.47 5.14 13.00
N ILE A 154 25.99 6.34 12.71
CA ILE A 154 27.43 6.66 12.83
C ILE A 154 27.89 6.53 14.28
N ILE A 155 27.12 7.07 15.23
CA ILE A 155 27.49 7.06 16.64
C ILE A 155 27.12 5.74 17.35
N ARG A 156 26.51 4.78 16.63
CA ARG A 156 25.94 3.54 17.19
C ARG A 156 25.07 3.84 18.41
N GLU A 157 24.08 4.72 18.20
CA GLU A 157 23.24 5.25 19.27
C GLU A 157 22.54 4.14 20.04
N GLY A 158 22.81 4.09 21.35
CA GLY A 158 22.08 3.29 22.33
C GLY A 158 21.11 4.13 23.16
N SER A 159 20.43 3.48 24.09
CA SER A 159 19.60 4.16 25.07
C SER A 159 20.44 5.02 26.03
N PRO A 160 19.97 6.24 26.39
CA PRO A 160 20.57 7.02 27.47
C PRO A 160 20.29 6.43 28.86
N ASP A 161 19.30 5.53 28.98
CA ASP A 161 18.91 4.97 30.26
C ASP A 161 19.85 3.84 30.69
N PRO A 162 20.26 3.78 31.97
CA PRO A 162 21.13 2.70 32.46
C PRO A 162 20.49 1.32 32.24
N GLY A 163 21.21 0.45 31.50
CA GLY A 163 20.71 -0.88 31.14
C GLY A 163 19.68 -0.90 30.02
N GLY A 164 19.51 0.20 29.27
CA GLY A 164 18.65 0.25 28.09
C GLY A 164 19.27 -0.40 26.84
N LEU A 165 18.53 -0.40 25.73
CA LEU A 165 18.91 -1.12 24.52
C LEU A 165 20.09 -0.45 23.78
N PRO A 166 21.10 -1.22 23.31
CA PRO A 166 22.31 -0.66 22.72
C PRO A 166 22.15 -0.21 21.26
N ALA A 167 21.07 -0.61 20.57
CA ALA A 167 20.93 -0.45 19.12
C ALA A 167 19.69 0.38 18.72
N ARG A 168 19.55 1.57 19.30
CA ARG A 168 18.40 2.46 19.09
C ARG A 168 18.29 2.94 17.64
N TYR A 169 19.41 3.00 16.92
CA TYR A 169 19.43 3.31 15.49
C TYR A 169 18.61 2.33 14.63
N ILE A 170 18.40 1.07 15.08
CA ILE A 170 17.55 0.09 14.38
C ILE A 170 16.10 0.59 14.37
N LEU A 171 15.60 1.07 15.50
CA LEU A 171 14.24 1.62 15.57
C LEU A 171 14.11 2.88 14.69
N LYS A 172 15.11 3.76 14.72
CA LYS A 172 15.12 4.95 13.87
C LYS A 172 15.12 4.60 12.39
N ALA A 173 15.73 3.47 12.00
CA ALA A 173 15.71 2.99 10.62
C ALA A 173 14.31 2.56 10.15
N MET A 174 13.43 2.17 11.07
CA MET A 174 12.06 1.79 10.73
C MET A 174 11.22 2.99 10.24
N ILE A 175 11.61 4.22 10.59
CA ILE A 175 10.93 5.45 10.13
C ILE A 175 11.00 5.57 8.61
N PRO A 176 12.20 5.69 7.97
CA PRO A 176 12.26 5.81 6.52
C PRO A 176 11.78 4.55 5.80
N VAL A 177 11.92 3.37 6.39
CA VAL A 177 11.40 2.12 5.80
C VAL A 177 9.87 2.17 5.74
N GLY A 178 9.18 2.42 6.85
CA GLY A 178 7.72 2.45 6.88
C GLY A 178 7.13 3.62 6.07
N PHE A 179 7.72 4.81 6.13
CA PHE A 179 7.30 5.92 5.26
C PHE A 179 7.59 5.67 3.78
N GLY A 180 8.63 4.91 3.46
CA GLY A 180 8.88 4.41 2.10
C GLY A 180 7.78 3.46 1.62
N LEU A 181 7.32 2.54 2.49
CA LEU A 181 6.20 1.64 2.20
C LEU A 181 4.89 2.41 1.97
N ILE A 182 4.60 3.41 2.81
CA ILE A 182 3.43 4.30 2.64
C ILE A 182 3.56 5.08 1.33
N LEU A 183 4.74 5.63 1.01
CA LEU A 183 4.95 6.38 -0.23
C LEU A 183 4.69 5.50 -1.46
N MET A 184 5.25 4.29 -1.49
CA MET A 184 5.01 3.32 -2.56
C MET A 184 3.52 3.02 -2.69
N GLN A 185 2.84 2.74 -1.57
CA GLN A 185 1.42 2.44 -1.58
C GLN A 185 0.57 3.64 -2.03
N SER A 186 0.95 4.86 -1.66
CA SER A 186 0.29 6.11 -2.09
C SER A 186 0.37 6.28 -3.60
N ILE A 187 1.53 5.98 -4.19
CA ILE A 187 1.73 6.00 -5.64
C ILE A 187 0.84 4.94 -6.31
N SER A 188 0.80 3.72 -5.77
CA SER A 188 -0.08 2.65 -6.28
C SER A 188 -1.55 3.07 -6.28
N GLN A 189 -2.02 3.69 -5.18
CA GLN A 189 -3.39 4.18 -5.07
C GLN A 189 -3.68 5.38 -5.98
N ALA A 190 -2.77 6.35 -6.08
CA ALA A 190 -2.91 7.49 -6.98
C ALA A 190 -3.03 7.01 -8.44
N VAL A 191 -2.18 6.07 -8.86
CA VAL A 191 -2.22 5.51 -10.20
C VAL A 191 -3.55 4.79 -10.45
N LYS A 192 -4.01 3.93 -9.53
CA LYS A 192 -5.32 3.26 -9.64
C LYS A 192 -6.47 4.24 -9.75
N SER A 193 -6.51 5.27 -8.90
CA SER A 193 -7.54 6.31 -8.92
C SER A 193 -7.52 7.13 -10.21
N PHE A 194 -6.33 7.45 -10.73
CA PHE A 194 -6.17 8.13 -12.01
C PHE A 194 -6.71 7.31 -13.19
N LEU A 195 -6.50 5.99 -13.18
CA LEU A 195 -7.05 5.10 -14.20
C LEU A 195 -8.59 5.08 -14.18
N VAL A 196 -9.22 5.09 -12.99
CA VAL A 196 -10.68 5.19 -12.86
C VAL A 196 -11.20 6.51 -13.44
N LEU A 197 -10.49 7.62 -13.22
CA LEU A 197 -10.85 8.93 -13.78
C LEU A 197 -10.73 8.96 -15.31
N ARG A 198 -9.76 8.25 -15.90
CA ARG A 198 -9.54 8.20 -17.36
C ARG A 198 -10.37 7.14 -18.10
N GLY A 199 -10.73 6.04 -17.44
CA GLY A 199 -11.30 4.85 -18.07
C GLY A 199 -12.70 4.46 -17.62
N GLY A 200 -13.24 5.03 -16.54
CA GLY A 200 -14.63 4.84 -16.12
C GLY A 200 -15.08 3.42 -15.81
N GLU A 201 -14.18 2.42 -15.73
CA GLU A 201 -14.52 1.08 -15.24
C GLU A 201 -14.46 1.09 -13.70
N GLU A 202 -15.56 0.64 -13.09
CA GLU A 202 -15.75 0.62 -11.65
C GLU A 202 -14.67 -0.20 -10.92
N ARG A 203 -14.31 0.29 -9.74
CA ARG A 203 -13.46 -0.39 -8.76
C ARG A 203 -14.22 -1.61 -8.23
N THR A 204 -14.24 -2.73 -8.97
CA THR A 204 -14.68 -4.01 -8.41
C THR A 204 -13.70 -4.38 -7.29
N ARG A 205 -14.26 -4.45 -6.08
CA ARG A 205 -13.55 -4.70 -4.82
C ARG A 205 -12.82 -6.03 -4.82
#